data_AF-A0A3D3GAX6-F1
#
_entry.id   AF-A0A3D3GAX6-F1
#
_cell.length_a   1.000
_cell.length_b   1.000
_cell.length_c   1.000
_cell.angle_alpha   90.00
_cell.angle_beta   90.00
_cell.angle_gamma   90.00
#
_symmetry.space_group_name_H-M   'P 1'
#
loop_
_entity.id
_entity.type
_entity.pdbx_description
1 polymer ?
#
loop_
_entity_poly.entity_id
_entity_poly.type
_entity_poly.pdbx_seq_one_letter_code
_entity_poly.pdbx_strand_id
1 'polypeptide(L)'
;MRPFLGLLVALYSFSAFGGERVCVLSFFKKGSKEQAKVEKVFRKHSEILLIQAPAFSETSDCFTGNFDEIVWASHGTLTGATRPYITPVHIDRDSSKSSLFYRRFFDNLAKKLPDHPIHLRVTYCGADDERYPNTMSPLWDEVRAKGGTVEFSPPLRLASKLLGKSVTNLSKSWLSKSLRK
;
A
#
# COMPACT_ATOMS: atom_id res chain seq x y z
N MET A 1 26.75 -49.60 -0.62
CA MET A 1 27.29 -48.23 -0.54
C MET A 1 26.13 -47.24 -0.61
N ARG A 2 25.94 -46.46 0.46
CA ARG A 2 25.28 -45.14 0.44
C ARG A 2 26.24 -44.15 -0.26
N PRO A 3 25.77 -43.06 -0.91
CA PRO A 3 24.96 -42.03 -0.25
C PRO A 3 23.69 -41.64 -1.06
N PHE A 4 22.52 -41.38 -0.45
CA PHE A 4 22.16 -40.19 0.35
C PHE A 4 22.56 -38.88 -0.34
N LEU A 5 21.58 -38.01 -0.66
CA LEU A 5 21.62 -36.53 -0.73
C LEU A 5 20.91 -35.84 -1.91
N GLY A 6 20.33 -36.54 -2.90
CA GLY A 6 19.74 -35.83 -4.05
C GLY A 6 18.31 -35.33 -3.88
N LEU A 7 17.47 -36.07 -3.16
CA LEU A 7 16.01 -35.86 -3.16
C LEU A 7 15.49 -35.47 -1.78
N LEU A 8 16.26 -34.62 -1.10
CA LEU A 8 15.92 -33.96 0.17
C LEU A 8 15.95 -32.43 0.01
N VAL A 9 15.99 -31.92 -1.23
CA VAL A 9 15.79 -30.49 -1.58
C VAL A 9 14.33 -30.19 -1.94
N ALA A 10 13.46 -31.20 -1.95
CA ALA A 10 12.00 -31.02 -1.99
C ALA A 10 11.38 -30.87 -0.58
N LEU A 11 12.22 -30.69 0.44
CA LEU A 11 11.80 -30.41 1.81
C LEU A 11 12.12 -28.93 2.11
N TYR A 12 11.06 -28.16 2.40
CA TYR A 12 11.09 -26.90 3.16
C TYR A 12 11.58 -25.61 2.49
N SER A 13 11.10 -25.29 1.29
CA SER A 13 10.99 -23.86 0.89
C SER A 13 9.54 -23.36 0.81
N PHE A 14 8.57 -24.14 1.31
CA PHE A 14 7.41 -23.52 1.94
C PHE A 14 7.89 -23.00 3.29
N SER A 15 8.33 -21.75 3.29
CA SER A 15 8.52 -20.95 4.49
C SER A 15 7.29 -21.13 5.38
N ALA A 16 7.51 -21.87 6.46
CA ALA A 16 6.69 -21.94 7.64
C ALA A 16 6.75 -20.58 8.38
N PHE A 17 6.19 -19.55 7.75
CA PHE A 17 5.77 -18.33 8.45
C PHE A 17 4.26 -18.23 8.30
N GLY A 18 3.60 -18.33 9.46
CA GLY A 18 2.15 -18.38 9.57
C GLY A 18 1.49 -17.15 8.98
N GLY A 19 0.42 -17.41 8.22
CA GLY A 19 -0.62 -16.48 7.79
C GLY A 19 -0.16 -15.08 7.43
N GLU A 20 -0.11 -14.77 6.12
CA GLU A 20 0.09 -13.41 5.61
C GLU A 20 -0.74 -12.41 6.39
N ARG A 21 -0.06 -11.65 7.24
CA ARG A 21 -0.67 -10.59 8.02
C ARG A 21 -0.76 -9.37 7.13
N VAL A 22 -1.98 -8.96 6.82
CA VAL A 22 -2.24 -7.82 5.95
C VAL A 22 -2.62 -6.59 6.79
N CYS A 23 -1.91 -5.48 6.63
CA CYS A 23 -2.41 -4.16 7.04
C CYS A 23 -2.93 -3.38 5.84
N VAL A 24 -4.16 -2.89 5.92
CA VAL A 24 -4.78 -2.02 4.93
C VAL A 24 -4.87 -0.61 5.48
N LEU A 25 -4.11 0.32 4.86
CA LEU A 25 -4.11 1.74 5.16
C LEU A 25 -5.01 2.46 4.16
N SER A 26 -6.14 2.98 4.62
CA SER A 26 -7.18 3.59 3.79
C SER A 26 -7.30 5.09 4.03
N PHE A 27 -6.66 5.89 3.16
CA PHE A 27 -6.65 7.35 3.20
C PHE A 27 -7.79 7.93 2.35
N PHE A 28 -9.03 7.58 2.72
CA PHE A 28 -10.24 8.12 2.11
C PHE A 28 -11.02 8.97 3.11
N LYS A 29 -11.68 10.04 2.63
CA LYS A 29 -12.52 10.88 3.48
C LYS A 29 -13.63 10.04 4.10
N LYS A 30 -13.96 10.32 5.36
CA LYS A 30 -15.07 9.69 6.06
C LYS A 30 -16.37 9.87 5.27
N GLY A 31 -17.11 8.79 5.05
CA GLY A 31 -18.36 8.77 4.29
C GLY A 31 -18.19 8.77 2.76
N SER A 32 -16.97 8.72 2.22
CA SER A 32 -16.77 8.63 0.78
C SER A 32 -17.12 7.24 0.21
N LYS A 33 -17.44 7.19 -1.08
CA LYS A 33 -17.75 5.93 -1.77
C LYS A 33 -16.55 4.99 -1.79
N GLU A 34 -15.35 5.53 -1.89
CA GLU A 34 -14.08 4.81 -1.89
C GLU A 34 -13.80 4.18 -0.53
N GLN A 35 -14.01 4.93 0.56
CA GLN A 35 -13.94 4.39 1.91
C GLN A 35 -14.86 3.17 2.06
N ALA A 36 -16.13 3.31 1.66
CA ALA A 36 -17.12 2.25 1.73
C ALA A 36 -16.76 1.04 0.86
N LYS A 37 -16.11 1.25 -0.30
CA LYS A 37 -15.60 0.16 -1.15
C LYS A 37 -14.51 -0.64 -0.44
N VAL A 38 -13.50 0.04 0.13
CA VAL A 38 -12.42 -0.62 0.87
C VAL A 38 -12.99 -1.38 2.07
N GLU A 39 -13.84 -0.75 2.86
CA GLU A 39 -14.50 -1.38 4.01
C GLU A 39 -15.29 -2.63 3.58
N LYS A 40 -16.10 -2.54 2.51
CA LYS A 40 -16.88 -3.66 2.01
C LYS A 40 -16.02 -4.86 1.59
N VAL A 41 -14.80 -4.63 1.10
CA VAL A 41 -13.86 -5.70 0.72
C VAL A 41 -13.28 -6.37 1.96
N PHE A 42 -12.71 -5.58 2.88
CA PHE A 42 -11.88 -6.13 3.96
C PHE A 42 -12.61 -6.41 5.27
N ARG A 43 -13.78 -5.81 5.53
CA ARG A 43 -14.51 -5.97 6.81
C ARG A 43 -14.89 -7.41 7.19
N LYS A 44 -14.86 -8.32 6.23
CA LYS A 44 -15.23 -9.74 6.43
C LYS A 44 -14.03 -10.61 6.82
N HIS A 45 -12.84 -10.03 6.87
CA HIS A 45 -11.56 -10.71 7.05
C HIS A 45 -10.96 -10.29 8.39
N SER A 46 -11.18 -11.10 9.43
CA SER A 46 -10.70 -10.82 10.79
C SER A 46 -9.18 -10.82 10.93
N GLU A 47 -8.49 -11.46 9.99
CA GLU A 47 -7.03 -11.54 9.87
C GLU A 47 -6.39 -10.25 9.32
N ILE A 48 -7.21 -9.32 8.81
CA ILE A 48 -6.75 -8.09 8.17
C ILE A 48 -6.95 -6.91 9.11
N LEU A 49 -5.87 -6.18 9.37
CA LEU A 49 -5.97 -4.91 10.07
C LEU A 49 -6.35 -3.81 9.08
N LEU A 50 -7.62 -3.41 9.07
CA LEU A 50 -8.10 -2.29 8.28
C LEU A 50 -8.09 -0.99 9.11
N ILE A 51 -7.26 -0.02 8.71
CA ILE A 51 -7.20 1.30 9.34
C ILE A 51 -7.73 2.35 8.37
N GLN A 52 -8.82 3.01 8.76
CA GLN A 52 -9.50 4.06 7.99
C GLN A 52 -9.07 5.44 8.48
N ALA A 53 -8.63 6.30 7.57
CA ALA A 53 -7.98 7.58 7.88
C ALA A 53 -6.90 7.39 8.97
N PRO A 54 -5.84 6.62 8.67
CA PRO A 54 -4.80 6.33 9.64
C PRO A 54 -3.99 7.59 9.94
N ALA A 55 -3.66 7.79 11.21
CA ALA A 55 -2.67 8.75 11.66
C ALA A 55 -1.27 8.35 11.18
N PHE A 56 -0.31 9.28 11.29
CA PHE A 56 1.09 9.01 10.97
C PHE A 56 1.70 7.87 11.81
N SER A 57 1.32 7.75 13.09
CA SER A 57 1.77 6.66 13.96
C SER A 57 1.22 5.32 13.51
N GLU A 58 -0.10 5.22 13.28
CA GLU A 58 -0.74 3.98 12.78
C GLU A 58 -0.18 3.56 11.41
N THR A 59 0.13 4.55 10.56
CA THR A 59 0.84 4.31 9.30
C THR A 59 2.21 3.70 9.58
N SER A 60 3.00 4.29 10.48
CA SER A 60 4.31 3.74 10.87
C SER A 60 4.19 2.33 11.41
N ASP A 61 3.24 2.08 12.31
CA ASP A 61 3.05 0.80 12.99
C ASP A 61 2.70 -0.33 12.02
N CYS A 62 2.03 -0.04 10.90
CA CYS A 62 1.80 -1.05 9.87
C CYS A 62 3.07 -1.46 9.11
N PHE A 63 4.03 -0.55 8.93
CA PHE A 63 5.29 -0.83 8.23
C PHE A 63 6.38 -1.38 9.16
N THR A 64 6.36 -1.02 10.44
CA THR A 64 7.32 -1.51 11.43
C THR A 64 6.79 -2.67 12.26
N GLY A 65 5.49 -2.96 12.13
CA GLY A 65 4.84 -4.10 12.76
C GLY A 65 5.14 -5.40 12.02
N ASN A 66 4.54 -6.48 12.51
CA ASN A 66 4.79 -7.83 11.99
C ASN A 66 3.84 -8.16 10.81
N PHE A 67 3.75 -7.29 9.80
CA PHE A 67 2.86 -7.48 8.64
C PHE A 67 3.66 -7.88 7.40
N ASP A 68 3.21 -8.92 6.70
CA ASP A 68 3.84 -9.41 5.47
C ASP A 68 3.38 -8.60 4.26
N GLU A 69 2.15 -8.07 4.31
CA GLU A 69 1.58 -7.27 3.23
C GLU A 69 0.97 -5.97 3.76
N ILE A 70 1.23 -4.89 3.04
CA ILE A 70 0.67 -3.57 3.30
C ILE A 70 -0.05 -3.09 2.06
N VAL A 71 -1.34 -2.83 2.19
CA VAL A 71 -2.18 -2.23 1.15
C VAL A 71 -2.35 -0.76 1.47
N TRP A 72 -1.68 0.09 0.69
CA TRP A 72 -1.85 1.54 0.73
C TRP A 72 -2.94 1.95 -0.26
N ALA A 73 -4.08 2.42 0.24
CA ALA A 73 -5.19 2.88 -0.59
C ALA A 73 -5.49 4.36 -0.31
N SER A 74 -5.19 5.25 -1.26
CA SER A 74 -5.32 6.70 -1.04
C SER A 74 -5.84 7.47 -2.25
N HIS A 75 -6.44 8.64 -2.03
CA HIS A 75 -6.54 9.63 -3.10
C HIS A 75 -5.24 10.45 -3.24
N GLY A 76 -4.95 10.89 -4.46
CA GLY A 76 -3.95 11.90 -4.76
C GLY A 76 -4.54 13.31 -4.78
N THR A 77 -5.83 13.56 -4.59
CA THR A 77 -6.38 14.92 -4.72
C THR A 77 -6.24 15.73 -3.44
N LEU A 78 -5.57 16.90 -3.51
CA LEU A 78 -5.51 17.91 -2.44
C LEU A 78 -6.04 19.24 -2.98
N THR A 79 -7.02 19.85 -2.29
CA THR A 79 -7.62 21.15 -2.64
C THR A 79 -8.06 21.26 -4.11
N GLY A 80 -8.64 20.19 -4.67
CA GLY A 80 -9.10 20.14 -6.07
C GLY A 80 -8.00 19.87 -7.10
N ALA A 81 -6.72 19.94 -6.72
CA ALA A 81 -5.60 19.57 -7.58
C ALA A 81 -5.29 18.08 -7.42
N THR A 82 -5.24 17.36 -8.55
CA THR A 82 -4.77 15.98 -8.57
C THR A 82 -3.26 16.00 -8.34
N ARG A 83 -2.80 15.40 -7.25
CA ARG A 83 -1.38 15.16 -6.97
C ARG A 83 -0.97 13.82 -7.58
N PRO A 84 0.31 13.67 -7.90
CA PRO A 84 0.80 12.38 -8.34
C PRO A 84 0.83 11.42 -7.16
N TYR A 85 0.71 10.14 -7.47
CA TYR A 85 0.63 9.07 -6.46
C TYR A 85 1.91 8.91 -5.64
N ILE A 86 3.02 9.39 -6.17
CA ILE A 86 4.32 9.54 -5.51
C ILE A 86 4.29 10.56 -4.35
N THR A 87 3.23 11.36 -4.23
CA THR A 87 3.03 12.39 -3.18
C THR A 87 1.67 12.20 -2.51
N PRO A 88 1.50 11.14 -1.69
CA PRO A 88 0.18 10.79 -1.16
C PRO A 88 -0.38 11.86 -0.22
N VAL A 89 -1.71 11.92 -0.18
CA VAL A 89 -2.47 12.81 0.68
C VAL A 89 -2.85 12.08 1.96
N HIS A 90 -2.46 12.64 3.11
CA HIS A 90 -2.95 12.26 4.42
C HIS A 90 -4.33 12.88 4.66
N ILE A 91 -5.24 12.12 5.26
CA ILE A 91 -6.56 12.59 5.64
C ILE A 91 -6.71 12.41 7.14
N ASP A 92 -6.82 13.53 7.85
CA ASP A 92 -7.03 13.55 9.29
C ASP A 92 -8.40 12.98 9.65
N ARG A 93 -8.44 12.02 10.59
CA ARG A 93 -9.66 11.27 10.96
C ARG A 93 -10.74 12.17 11.56
N ASP A 94 -10.33 13.13 12.38
CA ASP A 94 -11.25 13.93 13.19
C ASP A 94 -11.75 15.16 12.42
N SER A 95 -10.84 15.85 11.74
CA SER A 95 -11.14 17.08 11.01
C SER A 95 -11.46 16.86 9.53
N SER A 96 -11.20 15.67 8.98
CA SER A 96 -11.24 15.38 7.54
C SER A 96 -10.38 16.32 6.69
N LYS A 97 -9.46 17.05 7.32
CA LYS A 97 -8.50 17.92 6.63
C LYS A 97 -7.50 17.05 5.88
N SER A 98 -7.16 17.52 4.68
CA SER A 98 -6.19 16.85 3.82
C SER A 98 -4.86 17.59 3.89
N SER A 99 -3.77 16.84 4.04
CA SER A 99 -2.40 17.36 4.03
C SER A 99 -1.50 16.43 3.21
N LEU A 100 -0.31 16.89 2.83
CA LEU A 100 0.66 16.02 2.14
C LEU A 100 1.48 15.24 3.16
N PHE A 101 1.82 14.00 2.80
CA PHE A 101 2.93 13.33 3.45
C PHE A 101 4.25 14.00 3.06
N TYR A 102 5.04 14.36 4.07
CA TYR A 102 6.38 14.92 3.87
C TYR A 102 7.37 13.81 3.53
N ARG A 103 8.33 14.06 2.65
CA ARG A 103 9.40 13.10 2.32
C ARG A 103 10.11 12.56 3.56
N ARG A 104 10.39 13.42 4.54
CA ARG A 104 11.04 13.05 5.81
C ARG A 104 10.29 11.95 6.58
N PHE A 105 8.96 11.88 6.45
CA PHE A 105 8.20 10.78 7.04
C PHE A 105 8.59 9.44 6.42
N PHE A 106 8.63 9.36 5.09
CA PHE A 106 9.01 8.14 4.38
C PHE A 106 10.50 7.81 4.54
N ASP A 107 11.39 8.80 4.60
CA ASP A 107 12.81 8.58 4.92
C ASP A 107 12.97 7.93 6.30
N ASN A 108 12.22 8.41 7.30
CA ASN A 108 12.26 7.83 8.65
C ASN A 108 11.61 6.45 8.71
N LEU A 109 10.58 6.22 7.89
CA LEU A 109 9.88 4.95 7.83
C LEU A 109 10.75 3.87 7.18
N ALA A 110 11.43 4.20 6.08
CA ALA A 110 12.38 3.32 5.41
C ALA A 110 13.44 2.78 6.38
N LYS A 111 14.04 3.67 7.20
CA LYS A 111 15.04 3.30 8.21
C LYS A 111 14.55 2.34 9.29
N LYS A 112 13.23 2.21 9.46
CA LYS A 112 12.60 1.40 10.49
C LYS A 112 11.93 0.14 9.93
N LEU A 113 12.02 -0.08 8.62
CA LEU A 113 11.48 -1.29 8.02
C LEU A 113 12.12 -2.54 8.64
N PRO A 114 11.33 -3.60 8.86
CA PRO A 114 11.85 -4.84 9.40
C PRO A 114 12.88 -5.46 8.46
N ASP A 115 13.64 -6.44 8.94
CA ASP A 115 14.63 -7.14 8.12
C ASP A 115 14.03 -8.21 7.21
N HIS A 116 12.78 -8.63 7.45
CA HIS A 116 12.08 -9.55 6.57
C HIS A 116 11.44 -8.80 5.38
N PRO A 117 11.30 -9.46 4.21
CA PRO A 117 10.64 -8.87 3.05
C PRO A 117 9.16 -8.55 3.32
N ILE A 118 8.69 -7.41 2.81
CA ILE A 118 7.27 -7.04 2.82
C ILE A 118 6.73 -6.83 1.40
N HIS A 119 5.46 -7.14 1.18
CA HIS A 119 4.74 -6.81 -0.04
C HIS A 119 3.97 -5.50 0.15
N LEU A 120 4.33 -4.46 -0.60
CA LEU A 120 3.64 -3.18 -0.61
C LEU A 120 2.76 -3.06 -1.86
N ARG A 121 1.44 -3.11 -1.69
CA ARG A 121 0.48 -2.80 -2.76
C ARG A 121 0.02 -1.36 -2.62
N VAL A 122 0.21 -0.56 -3.66
CA VAL A 122 -0.20 0.84 -3.66
C VAL A 122 -1.32 1.03 -4.68
N THR A 123 -2.47 1.50 -4.22
CA THR A 123 -3.55 1.96 -5.08
C THR A 123 -3.91 3.41 -4.82
N TYR A 124 -4.13 4.11 -5.92
CA TYR A 124 -4.25 5.56 -5.88
C TYR A 124 -5.18 6.12 -6.94
N CYS A 125 -5.56 7.36 -6.69
CA CYS A 125 -6.31 8.23 -7.58
C CYS A 125 -5.47 9.48 -7.80
N GLY A 126 -4.51 9.40 -8.72
CA GLY A 126 -3.53 10.45 -9.00
C GLY A 126 -3.24 10.54 -10.49
N ALA A 127 -2.50 11.56 -10.90
CA ALA A 127 -2.02 11.74 -12.27
C ALA A 127 -0.49 11.84 -12.24
N ASP A 128 0.21 11.27 -13.22
CA ASP A 128 1.64 11.53 -13.39
C ASP A 128 1.84 13.02 -13.65
N ASP A 129 2.47 13.72 -12.70
CA ASP A 129 2.80 15.14 -12.79
C ASP A 129 4.20 15.34 -12.23
N GLU A 130 5.17 15.40 -13.13
CA GLU A 130 6.60 15.53 -12.83
C GLU A 130 6.95 16.85 -12.12
N ARG A 131 6.02 17.80 -12.05
CA ARG A 131 6.22 19.06 -11.33
C ARG A 131 6.20 18.88 -9.81
N TYR A 132 5.70 17.76 -9.30
CA TYR A 132 5.67 17.50 -7.86
C TYR A 132 6.72 16.46 -7.45
N PRO A 133 7.42 16.69 -6.32
CA PRO A 133 8.48 15.80 -5.87
C PRO A 133 7.91 14.46 -5.39
N ASN A 134 8.56 13.37 -5.78
CA ASN A 134 8.30 12.05 -5.22
C ASN A 134 8.66 12.01 -3.73
N THR A 135 7.67 11.84 -2.86
CA THR A 135 7.90 11.73 -1.41
C THR A 135 7.97 10.28 -0.94
N MET A 136 7.35 9.32 -1.63
CA MET A 136 7.34 7.90 -1.24
C MET A 136 8.54 7.08 -1.72
N SER A 137 9.31 7.54 -2.71
CA SER A 137 10.49 6.84 -3.25
C SER A 137 11.40 6.21 -2.19
N PRO A 138 11.80 6.93 -1.13
CA PRO A 138 12.66 6.36 -0.09
C PRO A 138 12.12 5.07 0.52
N LEU A 139 10.80 4.99 0.70
CA LEU A 139 10.15 3.80 1.22
C LEU A 139 10.14 2.66 0.20
N TRP A 140 9.78 2.95 -1.06
CA TRP A 140 9.71 1.91 -2.11
C TRP A 140 11.07 1.29 -2.41
N ASP A 141 12.09 2.13 -2.46
CA ASP A 141 13.45 1.71 -2.77
C ASP A 141 13.98 0.82 -1.64
N GLU A 142 13.72 1.17 -0.38
CA GLU A 142 14.10 0.35 0.78
C GLU A 142 13.31 -0.97 0.83
N VAL A 143 12.01 -0.98 0.54
CA VAL A 143 11.21 -2.22 0.45
C VAL A 143 11.83 -3.18 -0.56
N ARG A 144 12.20 -2.70 -1.74
CA ARG A 144 12.84 -3.52 -2.78
C ARG A 144 14.24 -3.96 -2.37
N ALA A 145 15.03 -3.08 -1.73
CA ALA A 145 16.37 -3.40 -1.27
C ALA A 145 16.37 -4.53 -0.24
N LYS A 146 15.33 -4.63 0.60
CA LYS A 146 15.13 -5.72 1.57
C LYS A 146 14.48 -6.98 0.98
N GLY A 147 14.41 -7.10 -0.35
CA GLY A 147 13.83 -8.25 -1.05
C GLY A 147 12.30 -8.28 -1.08
N GLY A 148 11.65 -7.22 -0.60
CA GLY A 148 10.22 -7.02 -0.73
C GLY A 148 9.80 -6.66 -2.14
N THR A 149 8.51 -6.47 -2.34
CA THR A 149 7.92 -6.17 -3.66
C THR A 149 6.98 -4.98 -3.55
N VAL A 150 6.96 -4.14 -4.58
CA VAL A 150 6.07 -2.97 -4.66
C VAL A 150 5.21 -3.10 -5.91
N GLU A 151 3.92 -3.34 -5.73
CA GLU A 151 2.95 -3.44 -6.83
C GLU A 151 2.01 -2.22 -6.83
N PHE A 152 1.91 -1.55 -7.98
CA PHE A 152 0.96 -0.48 -8.18
C PHE A 152 -0.32 -1.00 -8.83
N SER A 153 -1.48 -0.48 -8.42
CA SER A 153 -2.72 -0.77 -9.12
C SER A 153 -2.62 -0.31 -10.58
N PRO A 154 -3.05 -1.13 -11.56
CA PRO A 154 -2.93 -0.76 -12.96
C PRO A 154 -3.68 0.54 -13.22
N PRO A 155 -3.10 1.48 -13.99
CA PRO A 155 -3.84 2.64 -14.44
C PRO A 155 -5.01 2.13 -15.27
N LEU A 156 -6.23 2.38 -14.82
CA LEU A 156 -7.37 2.04 -15.64
C LEU A 156 -7.32 2.90 -16.90
N ARG A 157 -7.07 2.25 -18.03
CA ARG A 157 -7.17 2.84 -19.36
C ARG A 157 -8.63 3.20 -19.66
N LEU A 158 -9.14 4.25 -19.04
CA LEU A 158 -10.19 5.06 -19.65
C LEU A 158 -9.47 6.11 -20.47
N ALA A 159 -9.42 5.88 -21.80
CA ALA A 159 -8.98 6.80 -22.84
C ALA A 159 -8.26 8.06 -22.33
N SER A 160 -7.00 7.88 -21.97
CA SER A 160 -6.03 8.87 -21.48
C SER A 160 -5.59 9.85 -22.57
N LYS A 161 -6.50 10.34 -23.42
CA LYS A 161 -6.14 11.31 -24.46
C LYS A 161 -5.92 12.73 -23.91
N LEU A 162 -6.06 12.95 -22.61
CA LEU A 162 -5.78 14.22 -21.94
C LEU A 162 -5.16 13.94 -20.56
N LEU A 163 -3.83 13.97 -20.46
CA LEU A 163 -3.10 14.08 -19.20
C LEU A 163 -3.67 15.29 -18.43
N GLY A 164 -4.45 15.03 -17.38
CA GLY A 164 -5.10 16.10 -16.61
C GLY A 164 -6.37 15.71 -15.85
N LYS A 165 -6.91 14.50 -16.01
CA LYS A 165 -8.07 14.03 -15.23
C LYS A 165 -7.69 12.86 -14.32
N SER A 166 -8.06 13.03 -13.05
CA SER A 166 -8.01 11.98 -12.04
C SER A 166 -8.83 10.76 -12.51
N VAL A 167 -8.19 9.60 -12.61
CA VAL A 167 -8.88 8.34 -12.92
C VAL A 167 -9.08 7.56 -11.62
N THR A 168 -10.33 7.19 -11.35
CA THR A 168 -10.70 6.28 -10.28
C THR A 168 -11.49 5.12 -10.83
N ASN A 169 -10.94 3.92 -10.72
CA ASN A 169 -11.77 2.81 -10.30
C ASN A 169 -10.92 1.85 -9.46
N LEU A 170 -11.02 2.01 -8.13
CA LEU A 170 -10.59 0.97 -7.20
C LEU A 170 -11.47 -0.26 -7.46
N SER A 171 -10.98 -1.18 -8.29
CA SER A 171 -11.71 -2.39 -8.59
C SER A 171 -11.69 -3.30 -7.37
N LYS A 172 -12.84 -3.89 -7.06
CA LYS A 172 -12.95 -4.91 -6.02
C LYS A 172 -11.94 -6.04 -6.26
N SER A 173 -11.77 -6.46 -7.52
CA SER A 173 -10.85 -7.55 -7.89
C SER A 173 -9.40 -7.26 -7.54
N TRP A 174 -8.93 -6.02 -7.72
CA TRP A 174 -7.57 -5.64 -7.34
C TRP A 174 -7.39 -5.59 -5.82
N LEU A 175 -8.33 -4.96 -5.09
CA LEU A 175 -8.29 -4.92 -3.62
C LEU A 175 -8.33 -6.33 -3.01
N SER A 176 -9.04 -7.26 -3.65
CA SER A 176 -9.13 -8.65 -3.20
C SER A 176 -7.89 -9.50 -3.52
N LYS A 177 -6.82 -8.97 -4.14
CA LYS A 177 -5.59 -9.73 -4.38
C LYS A 177 -4.89 -10.10 -3.08
N SER A 178 -4.88 -9.21 -2.09
CA SER A 178 -4.38 -9.43 -0.73
C SER A 178 -5.15 -10.50 0.05
N LEU A 179 -6.24 -11.02 -0.53
CA LEU A 179 -7.05 -12.10 0.05
C LEU A 179 -6.73 -13.46 -0.58
N ARG A 180 -5.90 -13.50 -1.63
CA ARG A 180 -5.65 -14.71 -2.44
C ARG A 180 -4.26 -15.28 -2.10
N LYS A 181 -4.28 -16.50 -1.59
CA LYS A 181 -3.12 -17.38 -1.45
C LYS A 181 -2.60 -17.86 -2.80
#